data_AF-A0A9X3KKF4-F1
#
_entry.id   AF-A0A9X3KKF4-F1
#
_cell.length_a   1.000
_cell.length_b   1.000
_cell.length_c   1.000
_cell.angle_alpha   90.00
_cell.angle_beta   90.00
_cell.angle_gamma   90.00
#
_symmetry.space_group_name_H-M   'P 1'
#
loop_
_entity.id
_entity.type
_entity.pdbx_description
1 polymer ?
#
loop_
_entity_poly.entity_id
_entity_poly.type
_entity_poly.pdbx_seq_one_letter_code
_entity_poly.pdbx_strand_id
1 'polypeptide(L)'
;MLNFIRNLYNLVFFFRSRLDNLVLGLTLSVPLLLFVIYVSTVKQTIARDGDCPLIIDLNQNGRIDITGHTQSREKLYTVFSVGKYIDFDINGDGVLDEIDWVMPNTDAFILDLRKGMPPRDIDGSWFFGDSIDGSVENGFIRIKEIDTDGNGVINGEELAVVGFWVDNGDGKFEQSEFRSVVDLQVTLIETSSEEEDIGYGVTTIKGSLESDLLGIVRVEDVWFLDSSQVAPQDNAFASYIRY
;
A
#
# COMPACT_ATOMS: atom_id res chain seq x y z
N MET A 1 -9.78 -21.74 -53.77
CA MET A 1 -10.71 -20.77 -53.13
C MET A 1 -11.96 -21.42 -52.54
N LEU A 2 -12.58 -22.44 -53.17
CA LEU A 2 -13.80 -23.09 -52.65
C LEU A 2 -13.62 -24.00 -51.40
N ASN A 3 -12.41 -24.46 -51.08
CA ASN A 3 -12.15 -25.28 -49.88
C ASN A 3 -11.93 -24.45 -48.59
N PHE A 4 -11.70 -23.13 -48.69
CA PHE A 4 -11.49 -22.27 -47.52
C PHE A 4 -12.84 -21.82 -46.92
N ILE A 5 -13.87 -21.63 -47.74
CA ILE A 5 -15.23 -21.25 -47.32
C ILE A 5 -15.95 -22.43 -46.64
N ARG A 6 -15.62 -23.67 -47.00
CA ARG A 6 -16.23 -24.88 -46.43
C ARG A 6 -15.78 -25.18 -44.99
N ASN A 7 -14.60 -24.69 -44.57
CA ASN A 7 -14.13 -24.83 -43.19
C ASN A 7 -14.72 -23.78 -42.24
N LEU A 8 -15.17 -22.62 -42.73
CA LEU A 8 -15.91 -21.64 -41.92
C LEU A 8 -17.35 -22.09 -41.62
N TYR A 9 -17.99 -22.85 -42.52
CA TYR A 9 -19.34 -23.37 -42.29
C TYR A 9 -19.40 -24.47 -41.21
N ASN A 10 -18.32 -25.24 -41.01
CA ASN A 10 -18.27 -26.27 -39.97
C ASN A 10 -17.86 -25.74 -38.60
N LEU A 11 -17.28 -24.53 -38.51
CA LEU A 11 -17.01 -23.87 -37.23
C LEU A 11 -18.26 -23.19 -36.66
N VAL A 12 -19.24 -22.88 -37.51
CA VAL A 12 -20.52 -22.23 -37.14
C VAL A 12 -21.61 -23.27 -36.78
N PHE A 13 -21.43 -24.55 -37.09
CA PHE A 13 -22.45 -25.60 -36.89
C PHE A 13 -22.15 -26.59 -35.76
N PHE A 14 -21.47 -26.13 -34.71
CA PHE A 14 -21.23 -26.93 -33.50
C PHE A 14 -21.93 -26.37 -32.25
N PHE A 15 -23.11 -25.77 -32.40
CA PHE A 15 -23.95 -25.40 -31.25
C PHE A 15 -25.42 -25.63 -31.63
N ARG A 16 -25.95 -26.81 -31.27
CA ARG A 16 -27.34 -27.20 -31.60
C ARG A 16 -28.12 -27.67 -30.38
N SER A 17 -27.51 -27.70 -29.20
CA SER A 17 -28.19 -28.03 -27.95
C SER A 17 -28.61 -26.77 -27.19
N ARG A 18 -29.68 -26.84 -26.39
CA ARG A 18 -30.05 -25.73 -25.48
C ARG A 18 -28.95 -25.42 -24.46
N LEU A 19 -28.12 -26.41 -24.13
CA LEU A 19 -26.96 -26.26 -23.26
C LEU A 19 -25.88 -25.39 -23.90
N ASP A 20 -25.64 -25.54 -25.19
CA ASP A 20 -24.65 -24.78 -25.96
C ASP A 20 -24.95 -23.27 -25.97
N ASN A 21 -26.21 -22.92 -26.21
CA ASN A 21 -26.67 -21.53 -26.20
C ASN A 21 -26.65 -20.94 -24.78
N LEU A 22 -26.90 -21.76 -23.75
CA LEU A 22 -26.80 -21.34 -22.35
C LEU A 22 -25.34 -21.09 -21.97
N VAL A 23 -24.43 -22.00 -22.34
CA VAL A 23 -22.98 -21.87 -22.08
C VAL A 23 -22.44 -20.63 -22.81
N LEU A 24 -22.73 -20.45 -24.09
CA LEU A 24 -22.31 -19.27 -24.84
C LEU A 24 -22.92 -17.98 -24.26
N GLY A 25 -24.19 -18.01 -23.88
CA GLY A 25 -24.88 -16.91 -23.23
C GLY A 25 -24.23 -16.52 -21.90
N LEU A 26 -23.91 -17.49 -21.04
CA LEU A 26 -23.22 -17.26 -19.77
C LEU A 26 -21.78 -16.78 -19.98
N THR A 27 -21.03 -17.39 -20.91
CA THR A 27 -19.65 -17.01 -21.23
C THR A 27 -19.53 -15.55 -21.70
N LEU A 28 -20.55 -15.01 -22.39
CA LEU A 28 -20.57 -13.61 -22.82
C LEU A 28 -21.20 -12.68 -21.78
N SER A 29 -22.28 -13.10 -21.12
CA SER A 29 -23.03 -12.24 -20.19
C SER A 29 -22.36 -12.11 -18.82
N VAL A 30 -21.69 -13.15 -18.32
CA VAL A 30 -21.04 -13.11 -17.00
C VAL A 30 -19.87 -12.11 -17.00
N PRO A 31 -18.92 -12.11 -17.96
CA PRO A 31 -17.85 -11.11 -17.98
C PRO A 31 -18.38 -9.69 -18.14
N LEU A 32 -19.43 -9.49 -18.96
CA LEU A 32 -20.05 -8.17 -19.12
C LEU A 32 -20.72 -7.70 -17.81
N LEU A 33 -21.44 -8.59 -17.13
CA LEU A 33 -22.05 -8.29 -15.84
C LEU A 33 -20.99 -7.98 -14.78
N LEU A 34 -19.92 -8.77 -14.70
CA LEU A 34 -18.80 -8.53 -13.79
C LEU A 34 -18.10 -7.21 -14.11
N PHE A 35 -17.92 -6.89 -15.40
CA PHE A 35 -17.36 -5.60 -15.82
C PHE A 35 -18.26 -4.43 -15.43
N VAL A 36 -19.57 -4.54 -15.65
CA VAL A 36 -20.54 -3.51 -15.23
C VAL A 36 -20.52 -3.34 -13.71
N ILE A 37 -20.53 -4.44 -12.95
CA ILE A 37 -20.41 -4.41 -11.48
C ILE A 37 -19.11 -3.72 -11.09
N TYR A 38 -17.97 -4.14 -11.65
CA TYR A 38 -16.66 -3.56 -11.37
C TYR A 38 -16.64 -2.05 -11.62
N VAL A 39 -16.97 -1.60 -12.83
CA VAL A 39 -16.93 -0.17 -13.18
C VAL A 39 -17.95 0.65 -12.37
N SER A 40 -19.08 0.05 -11.97
CA SER A 40 -20.08 0.73 -11.14
C SER A 40 -19.71 0.82 -9.65
N THR A 41 -18.72 0.05 -9.20
CA THR A 41 -18.37 -0.07 -7.77
C THR A 41 -16.99 0.46 -7.42
N VAL A 42 -16.08 0.57 -8.40
CA VAL A 42 -14.80 1.26 -8.20
C VAL A 42 -15.04 2.74 -7.94
N LYS A 43 -14.51 3.21 -6.82
CA LYS A 43 -14.53 4.61 -6.40
C LYS A 43 -13.11 5.08 -6.16
N GLN A 44 -12.92 6.38 -6.34
CA GLN A 44 -11.66 7.05 -6.07
C GLN A 44 -11.87 8.09 -4.96
N THR A 45 -10.91 8.18 -4.06
CA THR A 45 -10.80 9.23 -3.05
C THR A 45 -9.34 9.64 -2.90
N ILE A 46 -9.06 10.64 -2.08
CA ILE A 46 -7.71 11.12 -1.79
C ILE A 46 -7.47 10.91 -0.30
N ALA A 47 -6.37 10.26 0.07
CA ALA A 47 -5.97 10.09 1.47
C ALA A 47 -5.78 11.45 2.16
N ARG A 48 -5.92 11.48 3.49
CA ARG A 48 -5.71 12.71 4.28
C ARG A 48 -4.24 13.09 4.27
N ASP A 49 -3.98 14.36 4.55
CA ASP A 49 -2.64 14.85 4.88
C ASP A 49 -2.30 14.42 6.30
N GLY A 50 -1.03 14.12 6.57
CA GLY A 50 -0.53 13.63 7.85
C GLY A 50 -0.54 12.10 8.01
N ASP A 51 -0.95 11.35 6.98
CA ASP A 51 -1.19 9.91 7.05
C ASP A 51 -0.19 9.10 6.18
N CYS A 52 1.04 9.61 5.95
CA CYS A 52 1.99 8.93 5.07
C CYS A 52 3.37 8.64 5.68
N PRO A 53 3.61 7.42 6.20
CA PRO A 53 4.94 6.99 6.61
C PRO A 53 5.77 6.39 5.47
N LEU A 54 7.10 6.46 5.61
CA LEU A 54 8.02 5.65 4.82
C LEU A 54 7.97 4.18 5.26
N ILE A 55 7.87 3.29 4.27
CA ILE A 55 7.81 1.84 4.46
C ILE A 55 8.78 1.17 3.49
N ILE A 56 9.49 0.14 3.97
CA ILE A 56 10.38 -0.69 3.14
C ILE A 56 9.66 -1.96 2.69
N ASP A 57 9.88 -2.35 1.43
CA ASP A 57 9.46 -3.63 0.85
C ASP A 57 10.34 -4.76 1.39
N LEU A 58 10.06 -5.20 2.62
CA LEU A 58 10.94 -6.13 3.35
C LEU A 58 10.95 -7.50 2.70
N ASN A 59 9.85 -7.92 2.09
CA ASN A 59 9.72 -9.22 1.43
C ASN A 59 10.22 -9.23 -0.03
N GLN A 60 10.59 -8.06 -0.58
CA GLN A 60 11.16 -7.85 -1.91
C GLN A 60 10.25 -8.31 -3.06
N ASN A 61 8.94 -8.10 -2.92
CA ASN A 61 7.99 -8.46 -3.98
C ASN A 61 7.75 -7.34 -5.00
N GLY A 62 8.38 -6.18 -4.80
CA GLY A 62 8.38 -5.03 -5.70
C GLY A 62 7.36 -3.94 -5.34
N ARG A 63 6.66 -4.05 -4.20
CA ARG A 63 5.66 -3.08 -3.73
C ARG A 63 5.47 -3.20 -2.21
N ILE A 64 4.86 -2.19 -1.59
CA ILE A 64 4.36 -2.34 -0.22
C ILE A 64 3.03 -3.09 -0.21
N ASP A 65 2.94 -4.15 0.58
CA ASP A 65 1.70 -4.91 0.76
C ASP A 65 0.83 -4.25 1.84
N ILE A 66 -0.32 -3.74 1.42
CA ILE A 66 -1.33 -3.17 2.31
C ILE A 66 -2.66 -3.93 2.20
N THR A 67 -3.53 -3.78 3.20
CA THR A 67 -4.88 -4.34 3.19
C THR A 67 -5.81 -3.59 2.23
N GLY A 68 -5.45 -2.35 1.85
CA GLY A 68 -6.10 -1.56 0.81
C GLY A 68 -5.71 -1.96 -0.61
N HIS A 69 -6.23 -1.23 -1.61
CA HIS A 69 -5.92 -1.51 -3.02
C HIS A 69 -4.67 -0.80 -3.55
N THR A 70 -4.40 0.42 -3.07
CA THR A 70 -3.32 1.27 -3.57
C THR A 70 -2.61 1.92 -2.40
N GLN A 71 -1.28 1.91 -2.42
CA GLN A 71 -0.39 2.58 -1.45
C GLN A 71 -0.19 4.08 -1.75
N SER A 72 -0.62 4.51 -2.94
CA SER A 72 -0.67 5.91 -3.40
C SER A 72 -1.61 6.79 -2.55
N ARG A 73 -1.43 8.12 -2.64
CA ARG A 73 -2.36 9.13 -2.13
C ARG A 73 -3.72 9.08 -2.80
N GLU A 74 -3.76 8.81 -4.11
CA GLU A 74 -5.01 8.50 -4.80
C GLU A 74 -5.45 7.08 -4.43
N LYS A 75 -6.52 7.02 -3.63
CA LYS A 75 -7.10 5.79 -3.13
C LYS A 75 -8.15 5.26 -4.08
N LEU A 76 -8.02 3.98 -4.41
CA LEU A 76 -9.08 3.22 -5.06
C LEU A 76 -9.72 2.27 -4.06
N TYR A 77 -11.04 2.18 -4.08
CA TYR A 77 -11.75 1.16 -3.33
C TYR A 77 -12.98 0.67 -4.06
N THR A 78 -13.44 -0.52 -3.69
CA THR A 78 -14.72 -1.06 -4.15
C THR A 78 -15.59 -1.40 -2.96
N VAL A 79 -16.90 -1.47 -3.16
CA VAL A 79 -17.84 -1.92 -2.10
C VAL A 79 -17.53 -3.35 -1.61
N PHE A 80 -16.82 -4.15 -2.41
CA PHE A 80 -16.44 -5.53 -2.08
C PHE A 80 -15.04 -5.64 -1.45
N SER A 81 -14.27 -4.56 -1.45
CA SER A 81 -12.87 -4.56 -1.02
C SER A 81 -12.51 -3.17 -0.46
N VAL A 82 -13.27 -2.78 0.55
CA VAL A 82 -12.77 -1.83 1.55
C VAL A 82 -11.78 -2.64 2.39
N GLY A 83 -10.53 -2.19 2.55
CA GLY A 83 -9.46 -2.97 3.20
C GLY A 83 -9.77 -3.32 4.66
N LYS A 84 -9.16 -4.38 5.22
CA LYS A 84 -9.25 -4.65 6.66
C LYS A 84 -8.61 -3.47 7.39
N TYR A 85 -9.38 -2.84 8.27
CA TYR A 85 -8.94 -1.69 9.04
C TYR A 85 -8.42 -2.08 10.42
N ILE A 86 -7.56 -1.23 10.95
CA ILE A 86 -7.13 -1.22 12.35
C ILE A 86 -7.35 0.18 12.93
N ASP A 87 -7.36 0.27 14.26
CA ASP A 87 -7.36 1.56 14.96
C ASP A 87 -5.90 1.96 15.26
N PHE A 88 -5.42 3.05 14.66
CA PHE A 88 -4.07 3.58 14.88
C PHE A 88 -4.07 5.12 14.75
N ASP A 89 -3.33 5.81 15.61
CA ASP A 89 -3.12 7.26 15.51
C ASP A 89 -1.99 7.53 14.52
N ILE A 90 -2.30 7.52 13.22
CA ILE A 90 -1.30 7.57 12.14
C ILE A 90 -0.65 8.93 11.96
N ASN A 91 -1.29 9.97 12.47
CA ASN A 91 -0.84 11.35 12.30
C ASN A 91 -0.29 11.97 13.61
N GLY A 92 -0.48 11.30 14.75
CA GLY A 92 0.02 11.70 16.06
C GLY A 92 -0.79 12.82 16.73
N ASP A 93 -2.07 12.98 16.40
CA ASP A 93 -2.96 14.00 17.00
C ASP A 93 -3.62 13.55 18.32
N GLY A 94 -3.38 12.31 18.74
CA GLY A 94 -3.94 11.69 19.94
C GLY A 94 -5.31 11.04 19.74
N VAL A 95 -5.82 10.98 18.50
CA VAL A 95 -7.07 10.32 18.12
C VAL A 95 -6.76 9.11 17.26
N LEU A 96 -7.43 7.99 17.55
CA LEU A 96 -7.29 6.79 16.71
C LEU A 96 -8.09 6.96 15.43
N ASP A 97 -7.46 6.68 14.30
CA ASP A 97 -8.08 6.58 12.99
C ASP A 97 -8.32 5.10 12.62
N GLU A 98 -9.43 4.80 11.94
CA GLU A 98 -9.71 3.47 11.41
C GLU A 98 -9.20 3.41 9.96
N ILE A 99 -7.98 2.90 9.77
CA ILE A 99 -7.23 2.97 8.51
C ILE A 99 -6.88 1.60 7.94
N ASP A 100 -6.68 1.51 6.62
CA ASP A 100 -6.01 0.34 6.06
C ASP A 100 -4.55 0.30 6.52
N TRP A 101 -3.92 -0.86 6.37
CA TRP A 101 -2.68 -1.13 7.08
C TRP A 101 -1.74 -2.02 6.28
N VAL A 102 -0.48 -2.04 6.70
CA VAL A 102 0.51 -2.99 6.17
C VAL A 102 0.07 -4.42 6.46
N MET A 103 0.30 -5.33 5.51
CA MET A 103 -0.01 -6.73 5.67
C MET A 103 0.88 -7.36 6.77
N PRO A 104 0.33 -8.31 7.57
CA PRO A 104 1.07 -8.95 8.66
C PRO A 104 2.44 -9.51 8.25
N ASN A 105 3.52 -9.03 8.88
CA ASN A 105 4.89 -9.51 8.70
C ASN A 105 5.42 -9.46 7.26
N THR A 106 4.87 -8.59 6.39
CA THR A 106 5.33 -8.46 5.00
C THR A 106 6.41 -7.42 4.84
N ASP A 107 6.16 -6.22 5.37
CA ASP A 107 6.91 -4.98 5.16
C ASP A 107 7.21 -4.30 6.49
N ALA A 108 8.00 -3.22 6.47
CA ALA A 108 8.38 -2.53 7.71
C ALA A 108 8.31 -1.02 7.62
N PHE A 109 7.71 -0.39 8.63
CA PHE A 109 7.77 1.07 8.80
C PHE A 109 9.18 1.52 9.14
N ILE A 110 9.60 2.67 8.63
CA ILE A 110 10.85 3.34 9.07
C ILE A 110 10.55 4.24 10.27
N LEU A 111 11.17 3.92 11.40
CA LEU A 111 11.00 4.64 12.67
C LEU A 111 12.05 5.74 12.85
N ASP A 112 11.60 6.91 13.29
CA ASP A 112 12.42 8.02 13.78
C ASP A 112 12.74 7.83 15.28
N LEU A 113 13.98 7.44 15.56
CA LEU A 113 14.47 7.18 16.91
C LEU A 113 15.18 8.38 17.54
N ARG A 114 15.06 9.60 16.99
CA ARG A 114 15.63 10.83 17.60
C ARG A 114 15.08 11.06 19.02
N LYS A 115 13.86 10.57 19.30
CA LYS A 115 13.21 10.63 20.62
C LYS A 115 13.67 9.51 21.58
N GLY A 116 14.45 8.54 21.11
CA GLY A 116 14.91 7.37 21.85
C GLY A 116 14.29 6.07 21.35
N MET A 117 14.34 5.01 22.18
CA MET A 117 13.69 3.74 21.85
C MET A 117 12.16 3.88 21.93
N PRO A 118 11.39 3.30 21.00
CA PRO A 118 9.95 3.45 21.01
C PRO A 118 9.31 2.73 22.21
N PRO A 119 8.34 3.35 22.90
CA PRO A 119 7.53 2.68 23.92
C PRO A 119 6.56 1.67 23.26
N ARG A 120 5.76 0.96 24.07
CA ARG A 120 4.72 0.06 23.55
C ARG A 120 3.60 0.81 22.80
N ASP A 121 3.27 2.01 23.25
CA ASP A 121 2.21 2.83 22.70
C ASP A 121 2.85 3.91 21.80
N ILE A 122 3.13 3.56 20.56
CA ILE A 122 3.61 4.50 19.54
C ILE A 122 2.44 5.00 18.68
N ASP A 123 2.68 6.13 18.04
CA ASP A 123 1.78 6.81 17.11
C ASP A 123 2.58 7.23 15.86
N GLY A 124 1.91 7.90 14.93
CA GLY A 124 2.47 8.45 13.69
C GLY A 124 3.70 9.34 13.88
N SER A 125 3.85 9.96 15.05
CA SER A 125 4.98 10.84 15.35
C SER A 125 6.32 10.09 15.49
N TRP A 126 6.28 8.76 15.46
CA TRP A 126 7.46 7.88 15.41
C TRP A 126 7.86 7.50 14.00
N PHE A 127 7.13 7.90 12.96
CA PHE A 127 7.46 7.59 11.57
C PHE A 127 8.14 8.75 10.87
N PHE A 128 8.98 8.43 9.89
CA PHE A 128 9.36 9.41 8.88
C PHE A 128 8.18 9.57 7.91
N GLY A 129 7.41 10.64 8.07
CA GLY A 129 6.25 10.92 7.23
C GLY A 129 6.00 12.41 7.01
N ASP A 130 4.90 12.70 6.33
CA ASP A 130 4.38 14.06 6.17
C ASP A 130 3.91 14.65 7.51
N SER A 131 3.24 15.79 7.45
CA SER A 131 2.78 16.53 8.62
C SER A 131 1.34 16.96 8.42
N ILE A 132 0.54 16.90 9.49
CA ILE A 132 -0.86 17.33 9.49
C ILE A 132 -1.01 18.78 9.02
N ASP A 133 -0.05 19.66 9.33
CA ASP A 133 -0.09 21.07 8.95
C ASP A 133 0.47 21.36 7.54
N GLY A 134 0.92 20.32 6.83
CA GLY A 134 1.49 20.40 5.48
C GLY A 134 2.87 21.06 5.41
N SER A 135 3.55 21.29 6.55
CA SER A 135 4.89 21.85 6.59
C SER A 135 5.97 20.91 6.01
N VAL A 136 5.72 19.61 6.15
CA VAL A 136 6.45 18.50 5.54
C VAL A 136 5.48 17.75 4.63
N GLU A 137 5.80 17.67 3.34
CA GLU A 137 4.90 17.12 2.30
C GLU A 137 4.94 15.59 2.21
N ASN A 138 6.06 14.96 2.58
CA ASN A 138 6.27 13.52 2.45
C ASN A 138 7.42 13.05 3.36
N GLY A 139 7.49 11.75 3.59
CA GLY A 139 8.51 11.12 4.44
C GLY A 139 9.94 11.24 3.91
N PHE A 140 10.12 11.35 2.58
CA PHE A 140 11.45 11.58 1.97
C PHE A 140 11.99 12.98 2.26
N ILE A 141 11.13 13.99 2.45
CA ILE A 141 11.53 15.30 2.96
C ILE A 141 11.89 15.19 4.44
N ARG A 142 11.10 14.44 5.22
CA ARG A 142 11.37 14.26 6.65
C ARG A 142 12.71 13.60 6.92
N ILE A 143 13.04 12.53 6.21
CA ILE A 143 14.27 11.78 6.45
C ILE A 143 15.52 12.60 6.08
N LYS A 144 15.42 13.61 5.20
CA LYS A 144 16.53 14.55 4.93
C LYS A 144 16.93 15.37 6.15
N GLU A 145 16.08 15.52 7.16
CA GLU A 145 16.42 16.24 8.38
C GLU A 145 17.57 15.58 9.16
N ILE A 146 17.82 14.29 8.92
CA ILE A 146 18.91 13.54 9.55
C ILE A 146 20.11 13.33 8.62
N ASP A 147 20.06 13.84 7.38
CA ASP A 147 21.23 13.95 6.47
C ASP A 147 22.06 15.17 6.89
N THR A 148 22.98 14.95 7.81
CA THR A 148 23.76 15.99 8.49
C THR A 148 24.89 16.54 7.64
N ASP A 149 25.45 15.73 6.74
CA ASP A 149 26.51 16.15 5.83
C ASP A 149 25.99 16.62 4.45
N GLY A 150 24.71 16.40 4.17
CA GLY A 150 24.01 16.86 2.97
C GLY A 150 24.41 16.11 1.71
N ASN A 151 24.87 14.87 1.84
CA ASN A 151 25.33 14.05 0.72
C ASN A 151 24.17 13.37 -0.04
N GLY A 152 22.93 13.50 0.45
CA GLY A 152 21.72 12.94 -0.14
C GLY A 152 21.38 11.52 0.32
N VAL A 153 22.13 10.96 1.26
CA VAL A 153 21.96 9.58 1.76
C VAL A 153 22.17 9.49 3.27
N ILE A 154 21.33 8.73 3.97
CA ILE A 154 21.50 8.46 5.40
C ILE A 154 22.43 7.27 5.56
N ASN A 155 23.61 7.47 6.15
CA ASN A 155 24.57 6.40 6.38
C ASN A 155 25.39 6.58 7.67
N GLY A 156 26.21 5.59 8.01
CA GLY A 156 27.17 5.72 9.12
C GLY A 156 26.51 6.08 10.46
N GLU A 157 26.90 7.22 11.04
CA GLU A 157 26.37 7.68 12.33
C GLU A 157 24.90 8.16 12.25
N GLU A 158 24.43 8.57 11.07
CA GLU A 158 23.07 9.08 10.87
C GLU A 158 22.02 7.95 10.99
N LEU A 159 22.41 6.72 10.64
CA LEU A 159 21.59 5.53 10.84
C LEU A 159 21.34 5.20 12.31
N ALA A 160 22.07 5.81 13.26
CA ALA A 160 21.89 5.55 14.69
C ALA A 160 20.52 5.96 15.22
N VAL A 161 19.80 6.84 14.51
CA VAL A 161 18.45 7.29 14.84
C VAL A 161 17.37 6.68 13.94
N VAL A 162 17.67 5.57 13.26
CA VAL A 162 16.73 4.85 12.40
C VAL A 162 16.46 3.46 12.96
N GLY A 163 15.19 3.06 12.96
CA GLY A 163 14.75 1.70 13.26
C GLY A 163 13.65 1.24 12.32
N PHE A 164 13.21 0.00 12.47
CA PHE A 164 12.16 -0.59 11.64
C PHE A 164 11.12 -1.31 12.49
N TRP A 165 9.85 -1.17 12.14
CA TRP A 165 8.74 -1.89 12.78
C TRP A 165 8.08 -2.85 11.79
N VAL A 166 8.19 -4.14 12.06
CA VAL A 166 7.52 -5.21 11.30
C VAL A 166 6.28 -5.65 12.06
N ASP A 167 5.15 -5.01 11.78
CA ASP A 167 3.90 -5.25 12.50
C ASP A 167 3.29 -6.62 12.17
N ASN A 168 2.69 -7.26 13.18
CA ASN A 168 1.94 -8.50 13.01
C ASN A 168 0.51 -8.28 12.44
N GLY A 169 0.13 -7.03 12.18
CA GLY A 169 -1.15 -6.61 11.63
C GLY A 169 -2.22 -6.27 12.68
N ASP A 170 -1.81 -6.03 13.93
CA ASP A 170 -2.69 -5.57 15.00
C ASP A 170 -2.48 -4.09 15.36
N GLY A 171 -1.51 -3.42 14.74
CA GLY A 171 -1.23 -2.00 14.94
C GLY A 171 -0.64 -1.66 16.30
N LYS A 172 -0.08 -2.63 17.02
CA LYS A 172 0.43 -2.41 18.38
C LYS A 172 1.89 -2.79 18.45
N PHE A 173 2.73 -1.78 18.62
CA PHE A 173 4.16 -2.00 18.67
C PHE A 173 4.57 -2.93 19.83
N GLU A 174 5.23 -4.01 19.48
CA GLU A 174 5.90 -4.89 20.43
C GLU A 174 7.41 -4.94 20.18
N GLN A 175 8.20 -5.05 21.25
CA GLN A 175 9.66 -5.06 21.13
C GLN A 175 10.19 -6.22 20.26
N SER A 176 9.45 -7.31 20.13
CA SER A 176 9.76 -8.44 19.24
C SER A 176 9.57 -8.12 17.74
N GLU A 177 8.85 -7.05 17.42
CA GLU A 177 8.57 -6.58 16.05
C GLU A 177 9.57 -5.53 15.58
N PHE A 178 10.30 -4.94 16.52
CA PHE A 178 11.37 -4.01 16.23
C PHE A 178 12.55 -4.71 15.55
N ARG A 179 13.11 -4.06 14.53
CA ARG A 179 14.39 -4.41 13.92
C ARG A 179 15.27 -3.16 13.92
N SER A 180 16.51 -3.32 14.35
CA SER A 180 17.52 -2.28 14.22
C SER A 180 18.12 -2.26 12.80
N VAL A 181 18.79 -1.17 12.46
CA VAL A 181 19.67 -1.09 11.28
C VAL A 181 20.67 -2.25 11.23
N VAL A 182 21.18 -2.68 12.37
CA VAL A 182 22.14 -3.80 12.46
C VAL A 182 21.47 -5.13 12.15
N ASP A 183 20.25 -5.37 12.64
CA ASP A 183 19.51 -6.62 12.39
C ASP A 183 19.24 -6.81 10.89
N LEU A 184 18.92 -5.71 10.20
CA LEU A 184 18.68 -5.70 8.75
C LEU A 184 19.95 -5.42 7.92
N GLN A 185 21.11 -5.23 8.56
CA GLN A 185 22.39 -4.86 7.93
C GLN A 185 22.26 -3.71 6.93
N VAL A 186 21.48 -2.68 7.29
CA VAL A 186 21.28 -1.49 6.45
C VAL A 186 22.56 -0.66 6.44
N THR A 187 23.01 -0.30 5.24
CA THR A 187 24.23 0.49 5.03
C THR A 187 23.92 1.90 4.60
N LEU A 188 22.78 2.12 3.92
CA LEU A 188 22.41 3.39 3.32
C LEU A 188 20.89 3.50 3.11
N ILE A 189 20.32 4.69 3.29
CA ILE A 189 18.96 5.04 2.83
C ILE A 189 19.06 6.25 1.92
N GLU A 190 18.52 6.17 0.70
CA GLU A 190 18.46 7.32 -0.21
C GLU A 190 17.40 8.32 0.26
N THR A 191 17.75 9.60 0.24
CA THR A 191 16.79 10.68 0.56
C THR A 191 16.08 11.22 -0.67
N SER A 192 16.59 10.94 -1.87
CA SER A 192 15.92 11.27 -3.12
C SER A 192 14.76 10.31 -3.37
N SER A 193 13.70 10.83 -3.97
CA SER A 193 12.57 10.05 -4.42
C SER A 193 12.19 10.38 -5.85
N GLU A 194 11.46 9.45 -6.47
CA GLU A 194 10.82 9.63 -7.77
C GLU A 194 9.37 9.16 -7.71
N GLU A 195 8.54 9.74 -8.59
CA GLU A 195 7.17 9.27 -8.79
C GLU A 195 7.16 8.06 -9.73
N GLU A 196 6.34 7.08 -9.40
CA GLU A 196 6.10 5.90 -10.24
C GLU A 196 4.60 5.71 -10.48
N ASP A 197 4.22 5.58 -11.75
CA ASP A 197 2.87 5.16 -12.14
C ASP A 197 2.71 3.66 -11.84
N ILE A 198 1.85 3.36 -10.85
CA ILE A 198 1.56 1.98 -10.41
C ILE A 198 0.30 1.41 -11.10
N GLY A 199 -0.18 2.09 -12.15
CA GLY A 199 -1.37 1.76 -12.91
C GLY A 199 -2.62 2.49 -12.43
N TYR A 200 -3.72 2.31 -13.15
CA TYR A 200 -5.03 2.93 -12.83
C TYR A 200 -5.04 4.46 -12.74
N GLY A 201 -4.00 5.14 -13.23
CA GLY A 201 -3.86 6.59 -13.17
C GLY A 201 -3.50 7.12 -11.78
N VAL A 202 -2.84 6.30 -10.95
CA VAL A 202 -2.36 6.70 -9.63
C VAL A 202 -0.84 6.55 -9.55
N THR A 203 -0.17 7.43 -8.81
CA THR A 203 1.29 7.44 -8.65
C THR A 203 1.68 7.20 -7.19
N THR A 204 2.82 6.55 -6.98
CA THR A 204 3.46 6.42 -5.67
C THR A 204 4.77 7.21 -5.66
N ILE A 205 5.25 7.58 -4.47
CA ILE A 205 6.58 8.17 -4.28
C ILE A 205 7.49 7.06 -3.76
N LYS A 206 8.56 6.78 -4.48
CA LYS A 206 9.51 5.72 -4.12
C LYS A 206 10.95 6.21 -4.05
N GLY A 207 11.75 5.47 -3.32
CA GLY A 207 13.20 5.58 -3.22
C GLY A 207 13.81 4.22 -2.95
N SER A 208 15.02 4.18 -2.41
CA SER A 208 15.69 2.92 -2.11
C SER A 208 16.56 2.97 -0.85
N LEU A 209 16.85 1.78 -0.35
CA LEU A 209 17.76 1.51 0.76
C LEU A 209 18.72 0.40 0.34
N GLU A 210 19.97 0.47 0.79
CA GLU A 210 20.94 -0.62 0.64
C GLU A 210 21.11 -1.38 1.96
N SER A 211 21.17 -2.70 1.83
CA SER A 211 21.42 -3.63 2.93
C SER A 211 22.37 -4.74 2.47
N ASP A 212 23.34 -5.09 3.30
CA ASP A 212 24.23 -6.23 3.04
C ASP A 212 23.49 -7.58 3.12
N LEU A 213 22.36 -7.61 3.83
CA LEU A 213 21.52 -8.80 3.98
C LEU A 213 20.48 -8.93 2.87
N LEU A 214 19.80 -7.84 2.53
CA LEU A 214 18.64 -7.81 1.65
C LEU A 214 18.98 -7.35 0.22
N GLY A 215 20.12 -6.70 0.01
CA GLY A 215 20.46 -6.02 -1.24
C GLY A 215 19.83 -4.62 -1.32
N ILE A 216 19.47 -4.19 -2.53
CA ILE A 216 18.74 -2.94 -2.74
C ILE A 216 17.25 -3.21 -2.47
N VAL A 217 16.69 -2.50 -1.50
CA VAL A 217 15.31 -2.62 -1.07
C VAL A 217 14.55 -1.37 -1.48
N ARG A 218 13.32 -1.56 -1.93
CA ARG A 218 12.42 -0.47 -2.28
C ARG A 218 11.90 0.21 -1.02
N VAL A 219 11.84 1.54 -1.04
CA VAL A 219 11.18 2.35 -0.02
C VAL A 219 10.05 3.13 -0.68
N GLU A 220 8.89 3.19 -0.06
CA GLU A 220 7.77 4.00 -0.53
C GLU A 220 7.26 4.92 0.56
N ASP A 221 6.77 6.08 0.15
CA ASP A 221 5.86 6.86 0.97
C ASP A 221 4.44 6.34 0.76
N VAL A 222 3.81 5.86 1.82
CA VAL A 222 2.57 5.11 1.75
C VAL A 222 1.48 5.89 2.47
N TRP A 223 0.47 6.33 1.72
CA TRP A 223 -0.73 6.87 2.33
C TRP A 223 -1.61 5.72 2.80
N PHE A 224 -2.40 5.90 3.85
CA PHE A 224 -3.46 4.95 4.23
C PHE A 224 -4.85 5.53 3.94
N LEU A 225 -5.81 4.65 3.65
CA LEU A 225 -7.22 4.98 3.46
C LEU A 225 -7.92 4.90 4.81
N ASP A 226 -8.38 6.04 5.30
CA ASP A 226 -9.24 6.14 6.48
C ASP A 226 -10.70 5.80 6.09
N SER A 227 -11.35 4.99 6.93
CA SER A 227 -12.74 4.59 6.80
C SER A 227 -13.69 5.80 6.67
N SER A 228 -13.38 6.93 7.28
CA SER A 228 -14.14 8.18 7.21
C SER A 228 -14.16 8.80 5.80
N GLN A 229 -13.21 8.43 4.95
CA GLN A 229 -13.09 8.86 3.56
C GLN A 229 -13.87 7.96 2.59
N VAL A 230 -14.35 6.82 3.08
CA VAL A 230 -15.22 5.91 2.34
C VAL A 230 -16.67 6.27 2.58
N ALA A 231 -17.51 6.17 1.55
CA ALA A 231 -18.93 6.50 1.70
C ALA A 231 -19.58 5.58 2.76
N PRO A 232 -20.40 6.11 3.70
CA PRO A 232 -20.95 5.31 4.79
C PRO A 232 -21.71 4.06 4.35
N GLN A 233 -22.43 4.12 3.22
CA GLN A 233 -23.12 2.94 2.67
C GLN A 233 -22.17 1.83 2.22
N ASP A 234 -20.96 2.17 1.77
CA ASP A 234 -19.98 1.21 1.27
C ASP A 234 -19.28 0.54 2.46
N ASN A 235 -18.96 1.30 3.51
CA ASN A 235 -18.48 0.73 4.78
C ASN A 235 -19.49 -0.23 5.39
N ALA A 236 -20.77 0.15 5.44
CA ALA A 236 -21.84 -0.70 5.93
C ALA A 236 -21.95 -2.01 5.12
N PHE A 237 -21.89 -1.92 3.80
CA PHE A 237 -21.94 -3.09 2.92
C PHE A 237 -20.71 -3.99 3.08
N ALA A 238 -19.51 -3.42 3.12
CA ALA A 238 -18.26 -4.16 3.33
C ALA A 238 -18.27 -4.89 4.68
N SER A 239 -18.75 -4.24 5.75
CA SER A 239 -18.88 -4.85 7.07
C SER A 239 -19.82 -6.06 7.07
N TYR A 240 -20.87 -6.07 6.23
CA TYR A 240 -21.82 -7.17 6.11
C TYR A 240 -21.23 -8.38 5.38
N ILE A 241 -20.29 -8.18 4.46
CA ILE A 241 -19.66 -9.25 3.66
C ILE A 241 -18.46 -9.88 4.37
N ARG A 242 -17.85 -9.21 5.35
CA ARG A 242 -16.70 -9.72 6.12
C ARG A 242 -17.05 -10.83 7.13
N TYR A 243 -18.31 -11.22 7.27
CA TYR A 243 -18.81 -12.31 8.11
C TYR A 243 -19.46 -13.43 7.28
#